data_AF-A0A832SEL2-F1
#
_entry.id   AF-A0A832SEL2-F1
#
_cell.length_a   1.000
_cell.length_b   1.000
_cell.length_c   1.000
_cell.angle_alpha   90.00
_cell.angle_beta   90.00
_cell.angle_gamma   90.00
#
_symmetry.space_group_name_H-M   'P 1'
#
loop_
_entity.id
_entity.type
_entity.pdbx_description
1 polymer ?
#
loop_
_entity_poly.entity_id
_entity_poly.type
_entity_poly.pdbx_seq_one_letter_code
_entity_poly.pdbx_strand_id
1 'polypeptide(L)'
;MEVGYAWSSFRSYLYDIRFIILFYVIGDWASTFYALPFGTEYNPVPAMILEKYGIYHLLLIKIAFILLLFYVAPAIKTSKERWTLTKHVIESVGILVTANNLMVVWYGISLVETLGLV
;
A
#
# COMPACT_ATOMS: atom_id res chain seq x y z
N MET A 1 0.61 -27.47 19.32
CA MET A 1 1.97 -26.95 19.02
C MET A 1 2.00 -26.19 17.69
N GLU A 2 1.41 -26.72 16.61
CA GLU A 2 1.41 -26.08 15.27
C GLU A 2 0.83 -24.66 15.21
N VAL A 3 -0.26 -24.39 15.93
CA VAL A 3 -0.90 -23.05 15.97
C VAL A 3 0.05 -21.98 16.56
N GLY A 4 0.86 -22.34 17.56
CA GLY A 4 1.83 -21.43 18.18
C GLY A 4 2.98 -21.07 17.24
N TYR A 5 3.44 -22.02 16.42
CA TYR A 5 4.47 -21.78 15.40
C TYR A 5 3.95 -20.89 14.26
N ALA A 6 2.72 -21.13 13.79
CA ALA A 6 2.10 -20.31 12.75
C ALA A 6 1.92 -18.85 13.22
N TRP A 7 1.45 -18.64 14.46
CA TRP A 7 1.28 -17.31 15.03
C TRP A 7 2.59 -16.56 15.22
N SER A 8 3.62 -17.25 15.73
CA SER A 8 4.99 -16.71 15.86
C SER A 8 5.55 -16.29 14.50
N SER A 9 5.40 -17.15 13.49
CA SER A 9 5.84 -16.90 12.11
C SER A 9 5.11 -15.70 11.49
N PHE A 10 3.80 -15.61 11.69
CA PHE A 10 3.00 -14.50 11.19
C PHE A 10 3.38 -13.17 11.86
N ARG A 11 3.59 -13.16 13.19
CA ARG A 11 4.03 -11.96 13.90
C ARG A 11 5.41 -11.49 13.44
N SER A 12 6.34 -12.42 13.24
CA SER A 12 7.67 -12.11 12.67
C SER A 12 7.55 -11.51 11.27
N TYR A 13 6.67 -12.08 10.44
CA TYR A 13 6.36 -11.55 9.11
C TYR A 13 5.81 -10.12 9.16
N LEU A 14 4.80 -9.85 10.01
CA LEU A 14 4.24 -8.50 10.15
C LEU A 14 5.30 -7.46 10.56
N TYR A 15 6.22 -7.84 11.44
CA TYR A 15 7.33 -6.97 11.84
C TYR A 15 8.34 -6.74 10.69
N ASP A 16 8.58 -7.76 9.87
CA ASP A 16 9.48 -7.74 8.70
C ASP A 16 8.95 -6.82 7.58
N ILE A 17 7.63 -6.72 7.43
CA ILE A 17 6.95 -5.87 6.44
C ILE A 17 6.35 -4.58 7.02
N ARG A 18 6.72 -4.17 8.23
CA ARG A 18 6.11 -3.02 8.92
C ARG A 18 6.11 -1.73 8.13
N PHE A 19 7.11 -1.49 7.28
CA PHE A 19 7.18 -0.29 6.44
C PHE A 19 6.24 -0.37 5.24
N ILE A 20 5.99 -1.57 4.69
CA ILE A 20 4.92 -1.81 3.72
C ILE A 20 3.57 -1.47 4.38
N ILE A 21 3.32 -1.98 5.59
CA ILE A 21 2.08 -1.66 6.31
C ILE A 21 1.96 -0.15 6.55
N LEU A 22 3.03 0.49 7.00
CA LEU A 22 3.02 1.92 7.29
C LEU A 22 2.75 2.77 6.05
N PHE A 23 3.47 2.56 4.94
CA PHE A 23 3.40 3.43 3.78
C PHE A 23 2.37 2.98 2.74
N TYR A 24 2.37 1.69 2.38
CA TYR A 24 1.48 1.18 1.33
C TYR A 24 0.05 0.92 1.82
N VAL A 25 -0.13 0.58 3.10
CA VAL A 25 -1.47 0.36 3.68
C VAL A 25 -1.99 1.61 4.36
N ILE A 26 -1.36 2.03 5.46
CA ILE A 26 -1.87 3.12 6.30
C ILE A 26 -1.68 4.48 5.63
N GLY A 27 -0.46 4.81 5.20
CA GLY A 27 -0.12 6.09 4.60
C GLY A 27 -0.94 6.37 3.35
N ASP A 28 -0.95 5.41 2.42
CA ASP A 28 -1.73 5.53 1.19
C ASP A 28 -3.23 5.68 1.48
N TRP A 29 -3.82 4.79 2.29
CA TRP A 29 -5.24 4.85 2.60
C TRP A 29 -5.65 6.13 3.33
N ALA A 30 -4.86 6.55 4.33
CA ALA A 30 -5.12 7.77 5.08
C ALA A 30 -5.00 9.00 4.18
N SER A 31 -3.96 9.07 3.35
CA SER A 31 -3.77 10.18 2.42
C SER A 31 -4.87 10.24 1.36
N THR A 32 -5.32 9.11 0.81
CA THR A 32 -6.51 9.05 -0.06
C THR A 32 -7.74 9.55 0.68
N PHE A 33 -8.00 9.06 1.91
CA PHE A 33 -9.17 9.46 2.70
C PHE A 33 -9.20 10.98 2.96
N TYR A 34 -8.04 11.56 3.29
CA TYR A 34 -7.90 13.01 3.47
C TYR A 34 -7.99 13.79 2.16
N ALA A 35 -7.67 13.19 1.01
CA ALA A 35 -7.77 13.82 -0.30
C ALA A 35 -9.20 13.85 -0.86
N LEU A 36 -10.08 12.92 -0.44
CA LEU A 36 -11.47 12.83 -0.93
C LEU A 36 -12.25 14.16 -0.96
N PRO A 37 -12.14 15.04 0.06
CA PRO A 37 -12.86 16.32 0.06
C PRO A 37 -12.23 17.40 -0.85
N PHE A 38 -10.96 17.24 -1.25
CA PHE A 38 -10.17 18.28 -1.91
C PHE A 38 -9.97 18.05 -3.42
N GLY A 39 -10.32 16.88 -3.96
CA GLY A 39 -10.24 16.62 -5.40
C GLY A 39 -10.45 15.14 -5.75
N THR A 40 -10.68 14.88 -7.04
CA THR A 40 -10.83 13.52 -7.58
C THR A 40 -9.52 12.75 -7.55
N GLU A 41 -9.57 11.49 -7.11
CA GLU A 41 -8.44 10.57 -7.18
C GLU A 41 -8.08 10.33 -8.66
N TYR A 42 -6.92 10.82 -9.11
CA TYR A 42 -6.53 10.74 -10.53
C TYR A 42 -6.05 9.35 -10.97
N ASN A 43 -5.87 8.42 -10.04
CA ASN A 43 -5.49 7.05 -10.39
C ASN A 43 -6.74 6.24 -10.79
N PRO A 44 -6.83 5.73 -12.05
CA PRO A 44 -8.08 5.19 -12.60
C PRO A 44 -8.59 3.94 -11.86
N VAL A 45 -7.70 3.13 -11.29
CA VAL A 45 -8.08 1.89 -10.58
C VAL A 45 -8.61 2.19 -9.16
N PRO A 46 -7.87 2.91 -8.29
CA PRO A 46 -8.40 3.42 -7.02
C PRO A 46 -9.68 4.23 -7.16
N ALA A 47 -9.74 5.16 -8.12
CA ALA A 47 -10.90 6.02 -8.35
C ALA A 47 -12.17 5.23 -8.69
N MET A 48 -12.07 4.21 -9.56
CA MET A 48 -13.20 3.35 -9.90
C MET A 48 -13.73 2.57 -8.68
N ILE A 49 -12.82 2.08 -7.83
CA ILE A 49 -13.19 1.33 -6.63
C ILE A 49 -13.77 2.25 -5.57
N LEU A 50 -13.19 3.44 -5.41
CA LEU A 50 -13.66 4.47 -4.52
C LEU A 50 -15.08 4.92 -4.89
N GLU A 51 -15.35 5.18 -6.17
CA GLU A 51 -16.66 5.61 -6.67
C GLU A 51 -17.73 4.52 -6.47
N LYS A 52 -17.40 3.25 -6.73
CA LYS A 52 -18.36 2.14 -6.69
C LYS A 52 -18.57 1.51 -5.31
N TYR A 53 -17.51 1.45 -4.51
CA TYR A 53 -17.48 0.67 -3.28
C TYR A 53 -17.01 1.48 -2.05
N GLY A 54 -16.41 2.65 -2.26
CA GLY A 54 -15.96 3.52 -1.17
C GLY A 54 -14.61 3.12 -0.57
N ILE A 55 -14.12 4.00 0.31
CA ILE A 55 -12.75 3.98 0.84
C ILE A 55 -12.39 2.75 1.69
N TYR A 56 -13.38 2.10 2.32
CA TYR A 56 -13.15 0.90 3.12
C TYR A 56 -12.85 -0.35 2.27
N HIS A 57 -13.34 -0.40 1.03
CA HIS A 57 -13.03 -1.50 0.11
C HIS A 57 -11.59 -1.41 -0.41
N LEU A 58 -11.07 -0.19 -0.59
CA LEU A 58 -9.64 0.02 -0.88
C LEU A 58 -8.75 -0.51 0.25
N LEU A 59 -9.13 -0.27 1.51
CA LEU A 59 -8.42 -0.84 2.66
C LEU A 59 -8.46 -2.37 2.65
N LEU A 60 -9.61 -2.96 2.34
CA LEU A 60 -9.77 -4.42 2.29
C LEU A 60 -8.86 -5.05 1.22
N ILE A 61 -8.76 -4.44 0.04
CA ILE A 61 -7.85 -4.89 -1.02
C ILE A 61 -6.40 -4.86 -0.56
N LYS A 62 -6.00 -3.82 0.18
CA LYS A 62 -4.65 -3.70 0.74
C LYS A 62 -4.38 -4.78 1.80
N ILE A 63 -5.35 -5.07 2.66
CA ILE A 63 -5.25 -6.17 3.63
C ILE A 63 -5.13 -7.52 2.91
N ALA A 64 -5.94 -7.75 1.87
CA ALA A 64 -5.85 -8.95 1.04
C ALA A 64 -4.48 -9.08 0.37
N PHE A 65 -3.90 -7.98 -0.10
CA PHE A 65 -2.54 -7.95 -0.64
C PHE A 65 -1.49 -8.35 0.40
N ILE A 66 -1.59 -7.89 1.65
CA ILE A 66 -0.68 -8.33 2.73
C ILE A 66 -0.81 -9.84 2.99
N LEU A 67 -2.03 -10.38 3.00
CA LEU A 67 -2.24 -11.82 3.19
C LEU A 67 -1.69 -12.64 2.01
N LEU A 68 -1.88 -12.16 0.78
CA LEU A 68 -1.28 -12.77 -0.41
C LEU A 68 0.25 -12.71 -0.33
N LEU A 69 0.82 -11.57 0.07
CA LEU A 69 2.26 -11.40 0.25
C LEU A 69 2.80 -12.35 1.32
N PHE A 70 2.06 -12.61 2.39
CA PHE A 70 2.40 -13.63 3.39
C PHE A 70 2.42 -15.03 2.79
N TYR A 71 1.42 -15.36 1.96
CA TYR A 71 1.33 -16.65 1.29
C TYR A 71 2.49 -16.89 0.31
N VAL A 72 2.90 -15.88 -0.47
CA VAL A 72 4.01 -16.00 -1.43
C VAL A 72 5.40 -15.76 -0.83
N ALA A 73 5.48 -15.16 0.37
CA ALA A 73 6.74 -14.84 1.02
C ALA A 73 7.71 -16.03 1.13
N PRO A 74 7.30 -17.27 1.47
CA PRO A 74 8.22 -18.40 1.52
C PRO A 74 8.91 -18.69 0.18
N ALA A 75 8.20 -18.54 -0.94
CA ALA A 75 8.75 -18.75 -2.28
C ALA A 75 9.77 -17.65 -2.66
N ILE A 76 9.49 -16.39 -2.29
CA ILE A 76 10.37 -15.25 -2.59
C ILE A 76 11.59 -15.23 -1.67
N LYS A 77 11.41 -15.60 -0.39
CA LYS A 77 12.45 -15.66 0.65
C LYS A 77 13.53 -16.71 0.39
N THR A 78 13.37 -17.55 -0.64
CA THR A 78 14.44 -18.43 -1.16
C THR A 78 15.70 -17.64 -1.54
N SER A 79 15.57 -16.36 -1.91
CA SER A 79 16.67 -15.42 -2.04
C SER A 79 16.45 -14.20 -1.14
N LYS A 80 17.39 -13.96 -0.22
CA LYS A 80 17.35 -12.81 0.69
C LYS A 80 17.34 -11.48 -0.07
N GLU A 81 18.09 -11.40 -1.17
CA GLU A 81 18.13 -10.22 -2.04
C GLU A 81 16.78 -9.96 -2.71
N ARG A 82 16.15 -11.01 -3.27
CA ARG A 82 14.82 -10.88 -3.89
C ARG A 82 13.77 -10.43 -2.90
N TRP A 83 13.78 -10.96 -1.68
CA TRP A 83 12.86 -10.53 -0.63
C TRP A 83 13.07 -9.06 -0.25
N THR A 84 14.32 -8.64 -0.03
CA THR A 84 14.64 -7.25 0.30
C THR A 84 14.25 -6.30 -0.83
N LEU A 85 14.54 -6.64 -2.08
CA LEU A 85 14.15 -5.84 -3.24
C LEU A 85 12.63 -5.70 -3.34
N THR A 86 11.89 -6.82 -3.23
CA THR A 86 10.42 -6.80 -3.25
C THR A 86 9.87 -5.88 -2.17
N LYS A 87 10.40 -5.95 -0.94
CA LYS A 87 9.96 -5.07 0.14
C LYS A 87 10.21 -3.60 -0.18
N HIS A 88 11.42 -3.24 -0.60
CA HIS A 88 11.76 -1.86 -0.92
C HIS A 88 10.96 -1.32 -2.10
N VAL A 89 10.69 -2.12 -3.14
CA VAL A 89 9.83 -1.71 -4.25
C VAL A 89 8.43 -1.37 -3.74
N ILE A 90 7.81 -2.25 -2.93
CA ILE A 90 6.47 -2.00 -2.40
C ILE A 90 6.46 -0.80 -1.45
N GLU A 91 7.46 -0.67 -0.58
CA GLU A 91 7.66 0.47 0.32
C GLU A 91 7.77 1.77 -0.46
N SER A 92 8.62 1.84 -1.48
CA SER A 92 8.81 3.00 -2.34
C SER A 92 7.53 3.37 -3.09
N VAL A 93 6.81 2.38 -3.64
CA VAL A 93 5.50 2.62 -4.26
C VAL A 93 4.53 3.24 -3.24
N GLY A 94 4.42 2.67 -2.04
CA GLY A 94 3.57 3.21 -0.98
C GLY A 94 3.92 4.65 -0.60
N ILE A 95 5.22 4.96 -0.47
CA ILE A 95 5.71 6.32 -0.20
C ILE A 95 5.33 7.27 -1.34
N LEU A 96 5.55 6.88 -2.59
CA LEU A 96 5.24 7.72 -3.75
C LEU A 96 3.75 8.03 -3.86
N VAL A 97 2.88 7.04 -3.68
CA VAL A 97 1.43 7.28 -3.74
C VAL A 97 0.96 8.12 -2.55
N THR A 98 1.46 7.85 -1.35
CA THR A 98 1.17 8.68 -0.15
C THR A 98 1.60 10.12 -0.37
N ALA A 99 2.81 10.35 -0.87
CA ALA A 99 3.33 11.69 -1.13
C ALA A 99 2.53 12.40 -2.22
N ASN A 100 2.12 11.69 -3.28
CA ASN A 100 1.26 12.23 -4.32
C ASN A 100 -0.10 12.69 -3.75
N ASN A 101 -0.77 11.84 -2.96
CA ASN A 101 -2.06 12.17 -2.36
C ASN A 101 -1.95 13.35 -1.39
N LEU A 102 -0.87 13.42 -0.60
CA LEU A 102 -0.60 14.56 0.27
C LEU A 102 -0.30 15.84 -0.50
N MET A 103 0.38 15.76 -1.65
CA MET A 103 0.59 16.92 -2.52
C MET A 103 -0.72 17.47 -3.08
N VAL A 104 -1.65 16.59 -3.48
CA VAL A 104 -3.00 17.01 -3.89
C VAL A 104 -3.71 17.74 -2.74
N VAL A 105 -3.62 17.24 -1.52
CA VAL A 105 -4.23 17.89 -0.34
C VAL A 105 -3.63 19.26 -0.03
N TRP A 106 -2.29 19.37 -0.03
CA TRP A 106 -1.62 20.59 0.42
C TRP A 106 -1.45 21.67 -0.66
N TYR A 107 -1.26 21.26 -1.90
CA TYR A 107 -0.93 22.17 -3.00
C TYR A 107 -1.98 22.19 -4.10
N GLY A 108 -2.96 21.29 -4.08
CA GLY A 108 -3.96 21.16 -5.15
C GLY A 108 -3.37 20.68 -6.48
N ILE A 109 -2.12 20.19 -6.50
CA ILE A 109 -1.40 19.74 -7.68
C ILE A 109 -0.99 18.28 -7.49
N SER A 110 -1.30 17.42 -8.46
CA SER A 110 -0.86 16.02 -8.47
C SER A 110 0.58 15.88 -9.01
N LEU A 111 1.41 14.97 -8.47
CA LEU A 111 2.70 14.63 -9.09
C LEU A 111 2.50 14.07 -10.50
N VAL A 112 1.36 13.41 -10.73
CA VAL A 112 1.00 12.85 -12.04
C VAL A 112 0.74 13.96 -13.06
N GLU A 113 0.08 15.06 -12.65
CA GLU A 113 -0.07 16.28 -13.48
C GLU A 113 1.26 17.02 -13.64
N THR A 114 2.07 17.10 -12.58
CA THR A 114 3.35 17.82 -12.61
C THR A 114 4.39 17.12 -13.51
N LEU A 115 4.30 15.80 -13.65
CA LEU A 115 5.11 15.00 -14.57
C LEU A 115 4.52 14.91 -15.98
N GLY A 116 3.36 15.55 -16.25
CA GLY A 116 2.73 15.59 -17.57
C GLY A 116 2.22 14.23 -18.06
N LEU A 117 1.84 13.33 -17.15
CA LEU A 117 1.31 12.00 -17.50
C LEU A 117 -0.21 11.99 -17.74
N VAL A 118 -0.87 13.15 -17.67
CA VAL A 118 -2.22 13.46 -18.16
C VAL A 118 -2.23 14.88 -18.71
#